data_AF-A0AAU4VM65-F1
#
_entry.id   AF-A0AAU4VM65-F1
#
_cell.length_a   1.000
_cell.length_b   1.000
_cell.length_c   1.000
_cell.angle_alpha   90.00
_cell.angle_beta   90.00
_cell.angle_gamma   90.00
#
_symmetry.space_group_name_H-M   'P 1'
#
loop_
_entity.id
_entity.type
_entity.pdbx_description
1 polymer ?
#
loop_
_entity_poly.entity_id
_entity_poly.type
_entity_poly.pdbx_seq_one_letter_code
_entity_poly.pdbx_strand_id
1 'polypeptide(L)' 'MLDTSQGEPPVRAPAPDPAPVAEEPRGCLFALSQPPLMIFLGVIGTLLLLAAVHDLFLL' A
#
# COMPACT_ATOMS: atom_id res chain seq x y z
N MET A 1 22.34 -29.09 -5.79
CA MET A 1 21.40 -28.74 -6.88
C MET A 1 21.55 -27.23 -7.07
N LEU A 2 22.54 -26.77 -7.84
CA LEU A 2 22.41 -26.42 -9.28
C LEU A 2 21.00 -25.94 -9.62
N ASP A 3 20.83 -24.64 -9.78
CA ASP A 3 20.46 -24.03 -11.07
C ASP A 3 20.58 -22.50 -10.99
N THR A 4 21.77 -22.04 -11.37
CA THR A 4 21.98 -20.74 -12.01
C THR A 4 21.63 -20.93 -13.49
N SER A 5 20.86 -20.01 -14.08
CA SER A 5 20.70 -19.71 -15.52
C SER A 5 19.26 -19.81 -16.05
N GLN A 6 18.97 -18.97 -17.06
CA GLN A 6 17.78 -18.89 -17.93
C GLN A 6 16.69 -17.92 -17.42
N GLY A 7 16.63 -16.65 -17.85
CA GLY A 7 17.34 -16.04 -18.95
C GLY A 7 17.14 -14.53 -18.99
N GLU A 8 18.23 -13.84 -19.23
CA GLU A 8 18.23 -12.48 -19.76
C GLU A 8 17.72 -12.52 -21.21
N PRO A 9 16.67 -11.77 -21.58
CA PRO A 9 16.39 -11.46 -22.97
C PRO A 9 17.11 -10.15 -23.37
N PRO A 10 17.33 -9.95 -24.67
CA PRO A 10 18.53 -9.31 -25.20
C PRO A 10 18.49 -7.77 -25.10
N VAL A 11 19.68 -7.18 -25.04
CA VAL A 11 19.92 -5.80 -25.44
C VAL A 11 19.34 -5.57 -26.84
N ARG A 12 18.20 -4.88 -26.93
CA ARG A 12 17.74 -4.24 -28.16
C ARG A 12 17.14 -2.87 -27.85
N ALA A 13 17.91 -1.81 -28.15
CA ALA A 13 17.40 -0.45 -28.27
C ALA A 13 16.83 -0.21 -29.68
N PRO A 14 16.06 0.87 -29.93
CA PRO A 14 14.84 1.29 -29.23
C PRO A 14 13.66 1.48 -30.22
N ALA A 15 12.44 1.26 -29.77
CA ALA A 15 11.21 1.80 -30.36
C ALA A 15 10.26 2.16 -29.19
N PRO A 16 9.48 3.25 -29.27
CA PRO A 16 8.69 3.71 -28.13
C PRO A 16 7.46 2.82 -27.98
N ASP A 17 7.63 1.69 -27.30
CA ASP A 17 6.53 0.85 -26.85
C ASP A 17 5.78 1.55 -25.69
N PRO A 18 4.45 1.39 -25.60
CA PRO A 18 3.64 2.02 -24.57
C PRO A 18 4.14 1.57 -23.20
N ALA A 19 4.55 2.53 -22.38
CA ALA A 19 5.18 2.28 -21.09
C ALA A 19 4.43 1.19 -20.29
N PRO A 20 5.13 0.16 -19.78
CA PRO A 20 4.51 -0.78 -18.87
C PRO A 20 4.07 0.02 -17.64
N VAL A 21 2.78 -0.05 -17.34
CA VAL A 21 2.20 0.52 -16.12
C VAL A 21 3.06 0.00 -14.97
N ALA A 22 3.85 0.87 -14.36
CA ALA A 22 4.68 0.51 -13.22
C ALA A 22 3.78 -0.21 -12.21
N GLU A 23 4.15 -1.40 -11.76
CA GLU A 23 3.51 -2.00 -10.60
C GLU A 23 3.72 -1.02 -9.44
N GLU A 24 2.71 -0.20 -9.20
CA GLU A 24 2.62 0.72 -8.06
C GLU A 24 3.09 -0.05 -6.82
N PRO A 25 4.04 0.46 -6.02
CA PRO A 25 4.57 -0.26 -4.87
C PRO A 25 3.43 -0.53 -3.89
N ARG A 26 2.84 -1.73 -3.98
CA ARG A 26 1.76 -2.23 -3.12
C ARG A 26 2.23 -2.48 -1.68
N GLY A 27 3.27 -1.79 -1.21
CA GLY A 27 3.94 -2.05 0.05
C GLY A 27 3.26 -1.41 1.25
N CYS A 28 2.92 -0.12 1.17
CA CYS A 28 2.35 0.62 2.31
C CYS A 28 0.83 0.67 2.26
N LEU A 29 0.24 1.01 1.11
CA LEU A 29 -1.21 1.09 0.95
C LEU A 29 -1.90 -0.26 1.18
N PHE A 30 -1.26 -1.38 0.81
CA PHE A 30 -1.78 -2.73 1.05
C PHE A 30 -1.58 -3.20 2.50
N ALA A 31 -0.50 -2.77 3.16
CA ALA A 31 -0.27 -3.03 4.58
C ALA A 31 -1.27 -2.24 5.46
N LEU A 32 -1.59 -1.01 5.07
CA LEU A 32 -2.60 -0.18 5.72
C LEU A 32 -4.03 -0.66 5.44
N SER A 33 -4.29 -1.21 4.25
CA SER A 33 -5.59 -1.80 3.91
C SER A 33 -5.73 -3.25 4.38
N GLN A 34 -4.78 -3.78 5.17
CA GLN A 34 -4.97 -5.05 5.85
C GLN A 34 -6.28 -4.99 6.65
N PRO A 35 -7.25 -5.88 6.38
CA PRO A 35 -8.55 -5.82 7.02
C PRO A 35 -8.48 -5.73 8.57
N PRO A 36 -7.54 -6.42 9.26
CA PRO A 36 -7.38 -6.27 10.70
C PRO A 36 -6.93 -4.87 11.16
N LEU A 37 -5.94 -4.26 10.47
CA LEU A 37 -5.38 -2.96 10.85
C LEU A 37 -6.38 -1.83 10.56
N MET A 38 -7.13 -1.94 9.46
CA MET A 38 -8.19 -1.00 9.11
C MET A 38 -9.26 -0.90 10.21
N ILE A 39 -9.69 -2.03 10.78
CA ILE A 39 -10.65 -2.06 11.88
C ILE A 39 -10.07 -1.44 13.15
N PHE A 40 -8.82 -1.77 13.49
CA PHE A 40 -8.14 -1.17 14.63
C PHE A 40 -8.10 0.36 14.54
N LEU A 41 -7.70 0.88 13.39
CA LEU A 41 -7.63 2.32 13.14
C LEU A 41 -9.01 2.98 13.21
N GLY A 42 -10.06 2.30 12.70
CA GLY A 42 -11.44 2.76 12.81
C GLY A 42 -11.95 2.86 14.25
N VAL A 43 -11.59 1.90 15.12
CA VAL A 43 -11.94 1.93 16.54
C VAL A 43 -11.26 3.10 17.25
N ILE A 44 -9.95 3.25 17.09
CA ILE A 44 -9.21 4.35 17.70
C ILE A 44 -9.71 5.71 17.21
N GLY A 45 -9.93 5.85 15.90
CA GLY A 45 -10.50 7.07 15.31
C GLY A 45 -11.86 7.42 15.91
N THR A 46 -12.73 6.43 16.12
CA THR A 46 -14.05 6.63 16.75
C THR A 46 -13.93 7.06 18.21
N LEU A 47 -13.05 6.42 18.98
CA LEU A 47 -12.80 6.79 20.38
C LEU A 47 -12.29 8.24 20.49
N LEU A 48 -11.35 8.62 19.63
CA LEU A 48 -10.82 9.99 19.60
C LEU A 48 -11.88 11.01 19.17
N LEU A 49 -12.72 10.68 18.19
CA LEU A 49 -13.81 11.55 17.74
C LEU A 49 -14.81 11.80 18.87
N LEU A 50 -15.23 10.76 19.58
CA LEU A 50 -16.17 10.88 20.70
C LEU A 50 -15.57 11.69 21.85
N ALA A 51 -14.28 11.48 22.15
CA ALA A 51 -13.57 12.28 23.14
C ALA A 51 -13.51 13.76 22.76
N ALA A 52 -13.20 14.07 21.49
CA ALA A 52 -13.17 15.45 20.99
C ALA A 52 -14.56 16.12 21.00
N VAL A 53 -15.61 15.38 20.64
CA VAL A 53 -17.00 15.87 20.75
C VAL A 53 -17.36 16.12 22.22
N HIS A 54 -17.00 15.21 23.13
CA HIS A 54 -17.23 15.42 24.54
C HIS A 54 -16.49 16.67 25.05
N ASP A 55 -15.22 16.83 24.69
CA ASP A 55 -14.40 17.99 25.09
C ASP A 55 -14.98 19.31 24.56
N LEU A 56 -15.41 19.35 23.30
CA LEU A 56 -15.89 20.59 22.67
C LEU A 56 -17.31 21.02 23.12
N PHE A 57 -18.16 20.06 23.50
CA PHE A 57 -19.59 20.31 23.76
C PHE A 57 -20.03 20.07 25.22
N LEU A 58 -19.30 19.28 26.01
CA LEU A 58 -19.67 18.92 27.39
C LEU A 58 -18.73 19.53 28.45
N LEU A 59 -17.68 20.23 28.03
CA LEU A 59 -16.93 21.19 28.87
C LEU A 59 -17.42 22.61 28.61
#